data_AF-W0SIN4-F1
#
_entry.id   AF-W0SIN4-F1
#
_cell.length_a   1.000
_cell.length_b   1.000
_cell.length_c   1.000
_cell.angle_alpha   90.00
_cell.angle_beta   90.00
_cell.angle_gamma   90.00
#
_symmetry.space_group_name_H-M   'P 1'
#
loop_
_entity.id
_entity.type
_entity.pdbx_description
1 polymer ?
#
loop_
_entity_poly.entity_id
_entity_poly.type
_entity_poly.pdbx_seq_one_letter_code
_entity_poly.pdbx_strand_id
1 'polypeptide(L)'
;MKTTNTTLIKDATHKRQAPTRVWVLEEMPSKSWGEMNRYIRKNSDAMHLPPWMEQADEWPEITPERFIELRKFMLQLKAVQCAALLRVNPSTVWRWENGSIPIPFAAYMALRLLLDVRFLPHQVKEWEGWQIINAGPDVGMLYDSKRSGTMVSPGDIRAARYAKGERDAWQRRAEKAETKAAELEAENTRLRQLFNAQGVTKELRQMQEKLSAMLDDIGTAEIIDYRPAAASHHQEKAA
;
A
#
# COMPACT_ATOMS: atom_id res chain seq x y z
N MET A 1 35.26 20.76 35.45
CA MET A 1 34.21 19.75 35.65
C MET A 1 32.95 20.25 34.94
N LYS A 2 32.59 19.66 33.80
CA LYS A 2 31.40 20.04 33.02
C LYS A 2 30.40 18.89 33.06
N THR A 3 29.26 19.12 33.68
CA THR A 3 28.12 18.20 33.74
C THR A 3 27.38 18.23 32.41
N THR A 4 27.42 17.12 31.66
CA THR A 4 26.58 16.89 30.48
C THR A 4 25.20 16.43 30.91
N ASN A 5 24.19 17.25 30.64
CA ASN A 5 22.78 16.85 30.71
C ASN A 5 22.43 16.00 29.49
N THR A 6 22.30 14.70 29.70
CA THR A 6 21.76 13.73 28.73
C THR A 6 20.24 13.73 28.85
N THR A 7 19.57 14.47 27.98
CA THR A 7 18.11 14.42 27.82
C THR A 7 17.74 13.13 27.11
N LEU A 8 17.19 12.17 27.86
CA LEU A 8 16.56 10.96 27.33
C LEU A 8 15.29 11.34 26.56
N ILE A 9 15.35 11.28 25.23
CA ILE A 9 14.17 11.26 24.37
C ILE A 9 13.60 9.84 24.49
N LYS A 10 12.49 9.70 25.23
CA LYS A 10 11.72 8.46 25.26
C LYS A 10 10.82 8.43 24.03
N ASP A 11 11.21 7.63 23.05
CA ASP A 11 10.37 7.27 21.92
C ASP A 11 9.09 6.56 22.42
N ALA A 12 7.97 7.28 22.34
CA ALA A 12 6.64 6.76 22.53
C ALA A 12 6.26 5.89 21.33
N THR A 13 6.74 4.65 21.32
CA THR A 13 6.22 3.61 20.43
C THR A 13 4.83 3.20 20.91
N HIS A 14 3.80 3.93 20.45
CA HIS A 14 2.42 3.48 20.50
C HIS A 14 2.26 2.23 19.62
N LYS A 15 2.56 1.06 20.20
CA LYS A 15 2.06 -0.22 19.70
C LYS A 15 0.54 -0.17 19.83
N ARG A 16 -0.14 0.11 18.71
CA ARG A 16 -1.57 -0.21 18.56
C ARG A 16 -1.69 -1.73 18.74
N GLN A 17 -1.98 -2.19 19.95
CA GLN A 17 -2.53 -3.52 20.17
C GLN A 17 -3.89 -3.51 19.48
N ALA A 18 -3.96 -4.04 18.27
CA ALA A 18 -5.22 -4.46 17.71
C ALA A 18 -5.87 -5.38 18.76
N PRO A 19 -7.17 -5.24 19.06
CA PRO A 19 -7.85 -6.18 19.92
C PRO A 19 -7.78 -7.53 19.22
N THR A 20 -6.84 -8.38 19.63
CA THR A 20 -6.83 -9.78 19.28
C THR A 20 -8.06 -10.36 19.98
N ARG A 21 -9.23 -10.30 19.31
CA ARG A 21 -10.29 -11.28 19.55
C ARG A 21 -9.67 -12.61 19.19
N VAL A 22 -8.98 -13.19 20.16
CA VAL A 22 -8.72 -14.62 20.18
C VAL A 22 -10.12 -15.21 20.23
N TRP A 23 -10.62 -15.62 19.08
CA TRP A 23 -11.74 -16.54 19.03
C TRP A 23 -11.22 -17.78 19.73
N VAL A 24 -11.49 -17.87 21.03
CA VAL A 24 -11.38 -19.12 21.75
C VAL A 24 -12.35 -20.02 20.98
N LEU A 25 -11.80 -20.90 20.16
CA LEU A 25 -12.50 -22.09 19.68
C LEU A 25 -12.75 -22.93 20.93
N GLU A 26 -13.69 -22.47 21.77
CA GLU A 26 -14.36 -23.33 22.72
C GLU A 26 -14.82 -24.53 21.92
N GLU A 27 -14.37 -25.70 22.38
CA GLU A 27 -14.51 -27.00 21.76
C GLU A 27 -15.83 -27.06 20.97
N MET A 28 -15.74 -26.96 19.64
CA MET A 28 -16.92 -27.13 18.81
C MET A 28 -17.49 -28.50 19.15
N PRO A 29 -18.70 -28.57 19.73
CA PRO A 29 -19.24 -29.85 20.13
C PRO A 29 -19.37 -30.68 18.86
N SER A 30 -19.05 -31.98 18.95
CA SER A 30 -19.04 -32.98 17.86
C SER A 30 -20.43 -33.28 17.29
N LYS A 31 -21.23 -32.24 17.11
CA LYS A 31 -22.62 -32.25 16.73
C LYS A 31 -22.76 -32.49 15.23
N SER A 32 -23.87 -33.12 14.87
CA SER A 32 -24.24 -33.31 13.48
C SER A 32 -24.35 -31.96 12.77
N TRP A 33 -24.12 -31.92 11.45
CA TRP A 33 -24.23 -30.69 10.65
C TRP A 33 -25.55 -29.94 10.87
N GLY A 34 -26.66 -30.68 11.04
CA GLY A 34 -27.97 -30.11 11.34
C GLY A 34 -28.05 -29.38 12.69
N GLU A 35 -27.33 -29.85 13.70
CA GLU A 35 -27.25 -29.20 15.01
C GLU A 35 -26.30 -27.99 15.00
N MET A 36 -25.23 -28.05 14.21
CA MET A 36 -24.33 -26.91 14.00
C MET A 36 -25.07 -25.78 13.26
N ASN A 37 -25.84 -26.09 12.23
CA ASN A 37 -26.70 -25.10 11.56
C ASN A 37 -27.73 -24.52 12.52
N ARG A 38 -28.33 -25.35 13.40
CA ARG A 38 -29.27 -24.87 14.42
C ARG A 38 -28.60 -23.92 15.43
N TYR A 39 -27.36 -24.19 15.83
CA TYR A 39 -26.57 -23.32 16.70
C TYR A 39 -26.19 -22.00 16.02
N ILE A 40 -25.74 -22.05 14.76
CA ILE A 40 -25.42 -20.86 13.96
C ILE A 40 -26.67 -19.98 13.82
N ARG A 41 -27.84 -20.56 13.52
CA ARG A 41 -29.12 -19.84 13.44
C ARG A 41 -29.55 -19.23 14.78
N LYS A 42 -29.32 -19.91 15.90
CA LYS A 42 -29.65 -19.36 17.22
C LYS A 42 -28.79 -18.14 17.58
N ASN A 43 -27.63 -18.00 16.95
CA ASN A 43 -26.69 -16.90 17.16
C ASN A 43 -26.55 -15.97 15.93
N SER A 44 -27.37 -16.15 14.88
CA SER A 44 -27.21 -15.44 13.60
C SER A 44 -27.63 -13.98 13.67
N ASP A 45 -28.41 -13.58 14.67
CA ASP A 45 -28.73 -12.16 14.90
C ASP A 45 -27.48 -11.30 15.16
N ALA A 46 -26.36 -11.93 15.56
CA ALA A 46 -25.06 -11.26 15.74
C ALA A 46 -24.10 -11.42 14.55
N MET A 47 -24.43 -12.25 13.56
CA MET A 47 -23.52 -12.65 12.49
C MET A 47 -24.28 -12.66 11.17
N HIS A 48 -24.20 -11.54 10.44
CA HIS A 48 -24.76 -11.43 9.08
C HIS A 48 -24.18 -12.54 8.19
N LEU A 49 -24.97 -13.60 7.98
CA LEU A 49 -24.63 -14.63 7.02
C LEU A 49 -24.82 -14.04 5.61
N PRO A 50 -23.93 -14.36 4.67
CA PRO A 50 -24.14 -13.97 3.28
C PRO A 50 -25.48 -14.54 2.77
N PRO A 51 -26.25 -13.80 1.95
CA PRO A 51 -27.55 -14.26 1.44
C PRO A 51 -27.54 -15.63 0.74
N TRP A 52 -26.41 -16.01 0.13
CA TRP A 52 -26.27 -17.32 -0.51
C TRP A 52 -26.31 -18.49 0.49
N MET A 53 -25.95 -18.26 1.76
CA MET A 53 -25.92 -19.29 2.80
C MET A 53 -27.32 -19.56 3.36
N GLU A 54 -28.17 -18.53 3.44
CA GLU A 54 -29.59 -18.69 3.76
C GLU A 54 -30.31 -19.47 2.67
N GLN A 55 -30.00 -19.19 1.40
CA GLN A 55 -30.52 -19.95 0.27
C GLN A 55 -30.04 -21.40 0.30
N ALA A 56 -28.79 -21.66 0.70
CA ALA A 56 -28.24 -23.01 0.77
C ALA A 56 -28.95 -23.92 1.78
N ASP A 57 -29.57 -23.35 2.81
CA ASP A 57 -30.35 -24.10 3.81
C ASP A 57 -31.72 -24.55 3.27
N GLU A 58 -32.26 -23.86 2.26
CA GLU A 58 -33.46 -24.28 1.53
C GLU A 58 -33.13 -25.34 0.47
N TRP A 59 -31.83 -25.64 0.27
CA TRP A 59 -31.45 -26.55 -0.78
C TRP A 59 -31.83 -27.99 -0.41
N PRO A 60 -32.42 -28.71 -1.37
CA PRO A 60 -32.86 -30.06 -1.09
C PRO A 60 -31.63 -30.96 -0.93
N GLU A 61 -31.80 -32.05 -0.19
CA GLU A 61 -30.71 -32.93 0.26
C GLU A 61 -29.75 -33.34 -0.87
N ILE A 62 -28.46 -33.45 -0.51
CA ILE A 62 -27.40 -33.87 -1.44
C ILE A 62 -27.46 -35.39 -1.59
N THR A 63 -28.07 -35.85 -2.69
CA THR A 63 -28.12 -37.28 -3.02
C THR A 63 -27.10 -37.64 -4.10
N PRO A 64 -26.69 -38.93 -4.20
CA PRO A 64 -25.82 -39.42 -5.25
C PRO A 64 -26.31 -39.08 -6.66
N GLU A 65 -27.62 -39.21 -6.92
CA GLU A 65 -28.25 -38.98 -8.23
C GLU A 65 -28.07 -37.53 -8.66
N ARG A 66 -28.24 -36.58 -7.74
CA ARG A 66 -28.06 -35.14 -8.00
C ARG A 66 -26.60 -34.77 -8.22
N PHE A 67 -25.69 -35.42 -7.52
CA PHE A 67 -24.27 -35.24 -7.76
C PHE A 67 -23.87 -35.76 -9.15
N ILE A 68 -24.40 -36.92 -9.57
CA ILE A 68 -24.24 -37.44 -10.94
C ILE A 68 -24.84 -36.48 -11.96
N GLU A 69 -26.05 -35.98 -11.71
CA GLU A 69 -26.76 -35.04 -12.58
C GLU A 69 -25.90 -33.78 -12.84
N LEU A 70 -25.48 -33.14 -11.75
CA LEU A 70 -24.66 -31.93 -11.78
C LEU A 70 -23.33 -32.17 -12.50
N ARG A 71 -22.59 -33.23 -12.13
CA ARG A 71 -21.29 -33.52 -12.73
C ARG A 71 -21.40 -33.91 -14.21
N LYS A 72 -22.24 -34.90 -14.52
CA LYS A 72 -22.23 -35.57 -15.83
C LYS A 72 -23.03 -34.79 -16.87
N PHE A 73 -24.17 -34.24 -16.49
CA PHE A 73 -25.10 -33.64 -17.46
C PHE A 73 -24.97 -32.13 -17.51
N MET A 74 -24.84 -31.46 -16.36
CA MET A 74 -24.72 -29.99 -16.33
C MET A 74 -23.29 -29.54 -16.63
N LEU A 75 -22.29 -30.14 -15.98
CA LEU A 75 -20.88 -29.75 -16.13
C LEU A 75 -20.11 -30.58 -17.18
N GLN A 76 -20.69 -31.68 -17.67
CA GLN A 76 -20.07 -32.59 -18.66
C GLN A 76 -18.68 -33.11 -18.26
N LEU A 77 -18.41 -33.24 -16.95
CA LEU A 77 -17.13 -33.72 -16.43
C LEU A 77 -17.12 -35.24 -16.33
N LYS A 78 -16.01 -35.88 -16.71
CA LYS A 78 -15.72 -37.28 -16.35
C LYS A 78 -15.39 -37.39 -14.86
N ALA A 79 -15.61 -38.56 -14.25
CA ALA A 79 -15.31 -38.79 -12.82
C ALA A 79 -13.85 -38.43 -12.46
N VAL A 80 -12.88 -38.77 -13.31
CA VAL A 80 -11.45 -38.44 -13.12
C VAL A 80 -11.21 -36.93 -13.15
N GLN A 81 -11.88 -36.19 -14.02
CA GLN A 81 -11.76 -34.72 -14.10
C GLN A 81 -12.40 -34.05 -12.88
N CYS A 82 -13.56 -34.54 -12.45
CA CYS A 82 -14.20 -34.09 -11.22
C CYS A 82 -13.32 -34.35 -9.99
N ALA A 83 -12.67 -35.51 -9.93
CA ALA A 83 -11.74 -35.85 -8.86
C ALA A 83 -10.53 -34.91 -8.83
N ALA A 84 -9.95 -34.61 -9.99
CA ALA A 84 -8.86 -33.64 -10.12
C ALA A 84 -9.28 -32.22 -9.70
N LEU A 85 -10.47 -31.78 -10.11
CA LEU A 85 -11.04 -30.49 -9.74
C LEU A 85 -11.21 -30.35 -8.22
N LEU A 86 -11.75 -31.40 -7.58
CA LEU A 86 -12.02 -31.43 -6.14
C LEU A 86 -10.82 -31.89 -5.30
N ARG A 87 -9.69 -32.21 -5.93
CA ARG A 87 -8.46 -32.73 -5.28
C ARG A 87 -8.68 -33.98 -4.44
N VAL A 88 -9.52 -34.90 -4.92
CA VAL A 88 -9.78 -36.20 -4.29
C VAL A 88 -9.37 -37.36 -5.21
N ASN A 89 -9.31 -38.58 -4.67
CA ASN A 89 -9.08 -39.76 -5.48
C ASN A 89 -10.31 -40.06 -6.37
N PRO A 90 -10.15 -40.46 -7.64
CA PRO A 90 -11.26 -40.88 -8.50
C PRO A 90 -12.17 -41.95 -7.87
N SER A 91 -11.62 -42.86 -7.06
CA SER A 91 -12.43 -43.88 -6.36
C SER A 91 -13.38 -43.27 -5.33
N THR A 92 -13.02 -42.15 -4.70
CA THR A 92 -13.89 -41.40 -3.78
C THR A 92 -15.11 -40.87 -4.50
N VAL A 93 -14.93 -40.29 -5.69
CA VAL A 93 -16.04 -39.79 -6.53
C VAL A 93 -16.97 -40.93 -6.93
N TRP A 94 -16.42 -42.09 -7.29
CA TRP A 94 -17.24 -43.27 -7.60
C TRP A 94 -18.05 -43.75 -6.38
N ARG A 95 -17.45 -43.76 -5.19
CA ARG A 95 -18.15 -44.11 -3.94
C ARG A 95 -19.24 -43.11 -3.57
N TRP A 96 -19.06 -41.82 -3.88
CA TRP A 96 -20.10 -40.80 -3.75
C TRP A 96 -21.28 -41.05 -4.68
N GLU A 97 -21.00 -41.33 -5.95
CA GLU A 97 -22.02 -41.57 -6.98
C GLU A 97 -22.85 -42.84 -6.72
N ASN A 98 -22.26 -43.83 -6.06
CA ASN A 98 -22.97 -45.05 -5.66
C ASN A 98 -23.60 -44.95 -4.27
N GLY A 99 -23.50 -43.80 -3.59
CA GLY A 99 -23.99 -43.63 -2.22
C GLY A 99 -23.28 -44.49 -1.17
N SER A 100 -22.11 -45.05 -1.50
CA SER A 100 -21.33 -45.88 -0.56
C SER A 100 -20.71 -45.07 0.58
N ILE A 101 -20.48 -43.78 0.36
CA ILE A 101 -20.07 -42.81 1.38
C ILE A 101 -20.83 -41.49 1.14
N PRO A 102 -21.11 -40.69 2.18
CA PRO A 102 -21.79 -39.42 2.03
C PRO A 102 -20.94 -38.42 1.23
N ILE A 103 -21.61 -37.56 0.47
CA ILE A 103 -20.98 -36.49 -0.31
C ILE A 103 -20.72 -35.29 0.61
N PRO A 104 -19.48 -34.80 0.74
CA PRO A 104 -19.21 -33.59 1.49
C PRO A 104 -19.95 -32.41 0.88
N PHE A 105 -20.64 -31.62 1.71
CA PHE A 105 -21.36 -30.41 1.29
C PHE A 105 -20.47 -29.50 0.43
N ALA A 106 -19.24 -29.23 0.88
CA ALA A 106 -18.27 -28.40 0.16
C ALA A 106 -17.95 -28.91 -1.25
N ALA A 107 -17.91 -30.23 -1.47
CA ALA A 107 -17.63 -30.81 -2.78
C ALA A 107 -18.79 -30.57 -3.75
N TYR A 108 -20.03 -30.76 -3.30
CA TYR A 108 -21.23 -30.48 -4.09
C TYR A 108 -21.36 -28.97 -4.38
N MET A 109 -21.13 -28.12 -3.36
CA MET A 109 -21.13 -26.66 -3.51
C MET A 109 -20.10 -26.19 -4.52
N ALA A 110 -18.88 -26.73 -4.52
CA ALA A 110 -17.85 -26.35 -5.46
C ALA A 110 -18.27 -26.63 -6.91
N LEU A 111 -18.92 -27.77 -7.18
CA LEU A 111 -19.46 -28.08 -8.51
C LEU A 111 -20.61 -27.13 -8.88
N ARG A 112 -21.48 -26.80 -7.93
CA ARG A 112 -22.61 -25.91 -8.21
C ARG A 112 -22.16 -24.47 -8.46
N LEU A 113 -21.20 -23.97 -7.67
CA LEU A 113 -20.55 -22.69 -7.94
C LEU A 113 -19.86 -22.71 -9.30
N LEU A 114 -19.24 -23.82 -9.71
CA LEU A 114 -18.67 -23.96 -11.06
C LEU A 114 -19.74 -23.85 -12.16
N LEU A 115 -20.97 -24.30 -11.89
CA LEU A 115 -22.10 -24.17 -12.81
C LEU A 115 -22.62 -22.71 -12.86
N ASP A 116 -22.77 -22.09 -11.70
CA ASP A 116 -23.28 -20.72 -11.56
C ASP A 116 -22.29 -19.68 -12.09
N VAL A 117 -21.00 -19.94 -11.88
CA VAL A 117 -19.90 -19.26 -12.57
C VAL A 117 -19.90 -19.81 -13.99
N ARG A 118 -20.85 -19.35 -14.82
CA ARG A 118 -20.91 -19.55 -16.29
C ARG A 118 -19.64 -19.10 -17.05
N PHE A 119 -18.59 -18.74 -16.33
CA PHE A 119 -17.23 -18.53 -16.80
C PHE A 119 -16.40 -19.80 -16.61
N LEU A 120 -16.86 -20.91 -17.16
CA LEU A 120 -15.92 -21.97 -17.45
C LEU A 120 -14.92 -21.40 -18.46
N PRO A 121 -13.59 -21.49 -18.25
CA PRO A 121 -12.59 -20.89 -19.14
C PRO A 121 -12.71 -21.29 -20.62
N HIS A 122 -13.41 -22.38 -20.91
CA HIS A 122 -13.70 -22.85 -22.26
C HIS A 122 -14.98 -22.25 -22.88
N GLN A 123 -15.85 -21.61 -22.10
CA GLN A 123 -17.07 -20.93 -22.58
C GLN A 123 -16.82 -19.44 -22.89
N VAL A 124 -15.80 -18.84 -22.30
CA VAL A 124 -15.36 -17.48 -22.63
C VAL A 124 -14.45 -17.57 -23.85
N LYS A 125 -15.05 -17.57 -25.06
CA LYS A 125 -14.28 -17.47 -26.30
C LYS A 125 -13.51 -16.14 -26.39
N GLU A 126 -14.01 -15.09 -25.75
CA GLU A 126 -13.43 -13.75 -25.71
C GLU A 126 -13.43 -13.20 -24.28
N TRP A 127 -12.25 -12.94 -23.74
CA TRP A 127 -12.08 -12.23 -22.47
C TRP A 127 -11.79 -10.76 -22.75
N GLU A 128 -12.82 -9.92 -22.73
CA GLU A 128 -12.71 -8.49 -23.07
C GLU A 128 -12.11 -8.22 -24.47
N GLY A 129 -12.28 -9.15 -25.41
CA GLY A 129 -11.67 -9.09 -26.74
C GLY A 129 -10.38 -9.92 -26.87
N TRP A 130 -9.83 -10.44 -25.77
CA TRP A 130 -8.71 -11.36 -25.83
C TRP A 130 -9.17 -12.78 -26.11
N GLN A 131 -8.54 -13.43 -27.08
CA GLN A 131 -8.79 -14.82 -27.45
C GLN A 131 -7.48 -15.62 -27.40
N ILE A 132 -7.54 -16.88 -26.95
CA ILE A 132 -6.41 -17.80 -27.11
C ILE A 132 -6.53 -18.46 -28.49
N ILE A 133 -5.48 -18.36 -29.29
CA ILE A 133 -5.43 -19.02 -30.59
C ILE A 133 -5.27 -20.53 -30.36
N ASN A 134 -6.23 -21.32 -30.84
CA ASN A 134 -6.30 -22.76 -30.54
C ASN A 134 -5.74 -23.65 -31.66
N ALA A 135 -5.34 -23.09 -32.81
CA ALA A 135 -4.80 -23.85 -33.94
C ALA A 135 -3.90 -22.97 -34.82
N GLY A 136 -2.98 -23.59 -35.56
CA GLY A 136 -2.07 -22.90 -36.47
C GLY A 136 -0.69 -22.59 -35.84
N PRO A 137 0.16 -21.83 -36.55
CA PRO A 137 1.52 -21.50 -36.08
C PRO A 137 1.53 -20.66 -34.79
N ASP A 138 0.47 -19.89 -34.55
CA ASP A 138 0.35 -18.96 -33.40
C ASP A 138 -0.42 -19.56 -32.21
N VAL A 139 -0.55 -20.90 -32.17
CA VAL A 139 -1.27 -21.60 -31.10
C VAL A 139 -0.72 -21.24 -29.71
N GLY A 140 -1.63 -20.89 -28.80
CA GLY A 140 -1.30 -20.47 -27.43
C GLY A 140 -0.94 -18.99 -27.26
N MET A 141 -0.91 -18.20 -28.34
CA MET A 141 -0.83 -16.74 -28.23
C MET A 141 -2.17 -16.14 -27.81
N LEU A 142 -2.12 -15.00 -27.13
CA LEU A 142 -3.27 -14.15 -26.83
C LEU A 142 -3.45 -13.12 -27.94
N TYR A 143 -4.63 -13.08 -28.55
CA TYR A 143 -4.98 -12.14 -29.61
C TYR A 143 -6.05 -11.17 -29.13
N ASP A 144 -5.79 -9.86 -29.22
CA ASP A 144 -6.80 -8.83 -28.95
C ASP A 144 -7.63 -8.55 -30.22
N SER A 145 -8.82 -9.15 -30.30
CA SER A 145 -9.73 -9.01 -31.43
C SER A 145 -10.47 -7.66 -31.47
N LYS A 146 -10.45 -6.87 -30.39
CA LYS A 146 -11.31 -5.67 -30.27
C LYS A 146 -10.57 -4.36 -30.38
N ARG A 147 -9.34 -4.25 -29.86
CA ARG A 147 -8.66 -2.94 -29.79
C ARG A 147 -7.58 -2.78 -30.82
N SER A 148 -6.65 -3.72 -30.90
CA SER A 148 -5.38 -3.48 -31.59
C SER A 148 -4.98 -4.56 -32.58
N GLY A 149 -5.65 -5.72 -32.59
CA GLY A 149 -5.21 -6.87 -33.35
C GLY A 149 -3.84 -7.39 -32.91
N THR A 150 -3.37 -7.00 -31.71
CA THR A 150 -2.05 -7.36 -31.23
C THR A 150 -2.05 -8.81 -30.76
N MET A 151 -1.01 -9.54 -31.14
CA MET A 151 -0.72 -10.87 -30.60
C MET A 151 0.32 -10.74 -29.50
N VAL A 152 0.06 -11.41 -28.39
CA VAL A 152 0.95 -11.47 -27.22
C VAL A 152 1.29 -12.93 -26.99
N SER A 153 2.56 -13.27 -27.19
CA SER A 153 3.04 -14.62 -26.93
C SER A 153 3.19 -14.86 -25.42
N PRO A 154 3.21 -16.13 -24.96
CA PRO A 154 3.57 -16.45 -23.58
C PRO A 154 4.95 -15.89 -23.16
N GLY A 155 5.87 -15.73 -24.13
CA GLY A 155 7.16 -15.09 -23.91
C GLY A 155 7.00 -13.61 -23.54
N ASP A 156 6.13 -12.90 -24.25
CA ASP A 156 5.85 -11.48 -24.01
C ASP A 156 5.17 -11.26 -22.67
N ILE A 157 4.25 -12.14 -22.25
CA ILE A 157 3.62 -12.08 -20.92
C ILE A 157 4.69 -12.23 -19.82
N ARG A 158 5.65 -13.14 -20.01
CA ARG A 158 6.77 -13.30 -19.07
C ARG A 158 7.67 -12.06 -19.08
N ALA A 159 8.05 -11.58 -20.27
CA ALA A 159 8.87 -10.38 -20.44
C ALA A 159 8.22 -9.15 -19.80
N ALA A 160 6.90 -8.97 -19.95
CA ALA A 160 6.14 -7.88 -19.35
C ALA A 160 6.22 -7.89 -17.81
N ARG A 161 6.24 -9.08 -17.18
CA ARG A 161 6.44 -9.19 -15.72
C ARG A 161 7.84 -8.73 -15.30
N TYR A 162 8.87 -9.13 -16.05
CA TYR A 162 10.25 -8.69 -15.79
C TYR A 162 10.40 -7.18 -16.00
N ALA A 163 9.92 -6.66 -17.13
CA ALA A 163 9.95 -5.23 -17.45
C ALA A 163 9.22 -4.38 -16.40
N LYS A 164 8.08 -4.86 -15.88
CA LYS A 164 7.39 -4.20 -14.76
C LYS A 164 8.27 -4.17 -13.51
N GLY A 165 8.89 -5.30 -13.16
CA GLY A 165 9.81 -5.37 -12.02
C GLY A 165 10.99 -4.43 -12.13
N GLU A 166 11.60 -4.33 -13.33
CA GLU A 166 12.68 -3.38 -13.61
C GLU A 166 12.21 -1.93 -13.51
N ARG A 167 11.07 -1.59 -14.12
CA ARG A 167 10.49 -0.25 -14.04
C ARG A 167 10.23 0.16 -12.58
N ASP A 168 9.64 -0.72 -11.79
CA ASP A 168 9.36 -0.45 -10.38
C ASP A 168 10.67 -0.30 -9.56
N ALA A 169 11.73 -1.02 -9.92
CA ALA A 169 13.05 -0.87 -9.31
C ALA A 169 13.70 0.47 -9.68
N TRP A 170 13.60 0.90 -10.95
CA TRP A 170 14.07 2.20 -11.41
C TRP A 170 13.32 3.34 -10.75
N GLN A 171 12.00 3.23 -10.63
CA GLN A 171 11.17 4.23 -9.95
C GLN A 171 11.60 4.42 -8.49
N ARG A 172 11.80 3.33 -7.74
CA ARG A 172 12.32 3.42 -6.35
C ARG A 172 13.70 4.03 -6.27
N ARG A 173 14.56 3.81 -7.26
CA ARG A 173 15.90 4.43 -7.32
C ARG A 173 15.80 5.93 -7.59
N ALA A 174 14.90 6.34 -8.50
CA ALA A 174 14.63 7.74 -8.79
C ALA A 174 14.10 8.47 -7.54
N GLU A 175 13.09 7.90 -6.88
CA GLU A 175 12.53 8.46 -5.64
C GLU A 175 13.61 8.64 -4.55
N LYS A 176 14.48 7.64 -4.36
CA LYS A 176 15.62 7.75 -3.42
C LYS A 176 16.65 8.81 -3.83
N ALA A 177 16.89 8.98 -5.12
CA ALA A 177 17.82 9.99 -5.61
C ALA A 177 17.24 11.40 -5.41
N GLU A 178 15.94 11.58 -5.66
CA GLU A 178 15.22 12.84 -5.41
C GLU A 178 15.23 13.22 -3.93
N THR A 179 14.94 12.28 -3.02
CA THR A 179 14.99 12.57 -1.58
C THR A 179 16.39 12.98 -1.15
N LYS A 180 17.43 12.30 -1.65
CA LYS A 180 18.82 12.63 -1.34
C LYS A 180 19.25 13.97 -1.91
N ALA A 181 18.79 14.32 -3.12
CA ALA A 181 19.03 15.63 -3.71
C ALA A 181 18.41 16.74 -2.85
N ALA A 182 17.16 16.57 -2.42
CA ALA A 182 16.47 17.52 -1.53
C ALA A 182 17.18 17.69 -0.18
N GLU A 183 17.67 16.59 0.43
CA GLU A 183 18.47 16.66 1.67
C GLU A 183 19.77 17.45 1.48
N LEU A 184 20.48 17.21 0.39
CA LEU A 184 21.74 17.91 0.07
C LEU A 184 21.50 19.40 -0.24
N GLU A 185 20.40 19.75 -0.91
CA GLU A 185 20.02 21.13 -1.17
C GLU A 185 19.66 21.88 0.12
N ALA A 186 18.94 21.23 1.03
CA ALA A 186 18.63 21.79 2.34
C ALA A 186 19.90 22.05 3.16
N GLU A 187 20.85 21.11 3.17
CA GLU A 187 22.13 21.27 3.85
C GLU A 187 22.99 22.36 3.19
N ASN A 188 23.06 22.42 1.86
CA ASN A 188 23.78 23.49 1.16
C ASN A 188 23.22 24.87 1.51
N THR A 189 21.88 24.99 1.56
CA THR A 189 21.18 26.21 1.96
C THR A 189 21.54 26.61 3.39
N ARG A 190 21.55 25.64 4.31
CA ARG A 190 21.96 25.83 5.70
C ARG A 190 23.41 26.31 5.81
N LEU A 191 24.34 25.70 5.08
CA LEU A 191 25.76 26.08 5.08
C LEU A 191 25.96 27.51 4.54
N ARG A 192 25.24 27.90 3.48
CA ARG A 192 25.27 29.27 2.97
C ARG A 192 24.77 30.28 4.01
N GLN A 193 23.71 29.96 4.74
CA GLN A 193 23.21 30.81 5.82
C GLN A 193 24.24 30.96 6.94
N LEU A 194 24.90 29.87 7.34
CA LEU A 194 25.98 29.92 8.34
C LEU A 194 27.16 30.77 7.88
N PHE A 195 27.59 30.62 6.62
CA PHE A 195 28.70 31.40 6.06
C PHE A 195 28.34 32.90 5.98
N ASN A 196 27.11 33.23 5.56
CA ASN A 196 26.63 34.60 5.54
C ASN A 196 26.59 35.21 6.95
N ALA A 197 26.09 34.46 7.94
CA ALA A 197 26.09 34.91 9.33
C ALA A 197 27.52 35.16 9.85
N GLN A 198 28.47 34.28 9.54
CA GLN A 198 29.88 34.48 9.89
C GLN A 198 30.48 35.72 9.21
N GLY A 199 30.18 35.95 7.93
CA GLY A 199 30.56 37.18 7.21
C GLY A 199 30.05 38.44 7.90
N VAL A 200 28.76 38.49 8.23
CA VAL A 200 28.13 39.62 8.94
C VAL A 200 28.77 39.85 10.31
N THR A 201 29.05 38.80 11.09
CA THR A 201 29.70 38.97 12.40
C THR A 201 31.12 39.55 12.29
N LYS A 202 31.86 39.19 11.23
CA LYS A 202 33.19 39.73 10.95
C LYS A 202 33.12 41.21 10.57
N GLU A 203 32.17 41.59 9.71
CA GLU A 203 31.96 42.99 9.31
C GLU A 203 31.56 43.86 10.51
N LEU A 204 30.62 43.39 11.34
CA LEU A 204 30.21 44.10 12.56
C LEU A 204 31.39 44.31 13.53
N ARG A 205 32.26 43.30 13.69
CA ARG A 205 33.47 43.42 14.51
C ARG A 205 34.45 44.46 13.95
N GLN A 206 34.66 44.47 12.64
CA GLN A 206 35.51 45.48 11.98
C GLN A 206 34.92 46.88 12.13
N MET A 207 33.59 47.05 12.02
CA MET A 207 32.92 48.32 12.28
C MET A 207 33.09 48.76 13.73
N GLN A 208 32.97 47.84 14.69
CA GLN A 208 33.19 48.11 16.10
C GLN A 208 34.61 48.59 16.37
N GLU A 209 35.63 47.89 15.85
CA GLU A 209 37.04 48.27 16.00
C GLU A 209 37.30 49.67 15.41
N LYS A 210 36.71 49.99 14.25
CA LYS A 210 36.82 51.31 13.62
C LYS A 210 36.14 52.42 14.44
N LEU A 211 34.97 52.14 15.03
CA LEU A 211 34.27 53.08 15.91
C LEU A 211 35.07 53.34 17.19
N SER A 212 35.65 52.31 17.80
CA SER A 212 36.55 52.46 18.94
C SER A 212 37.74 53.37 18.61
N ALA A 213 38.39 53.14 17.46
CA ALA A 213 39.50 53.99 17.02
C ALA A 213 39.07 55.46 16.82
N MET A 214 37.93 55.71 16.16
CA MET A 214 37.42 57.08 16.00
C MET A 214 37.07 57.76 17.33
N LEU A 215 36.58 57.01 18.31
CA LEU A 215 36.28 57.55 19.65
C LEU A 215 37.56 57.86 20.44
N ASP A 216 38.59 57.02 20.32
CA ASP A 216 39.91 57.28 20.91
C ASP A 216 40.55 58.55 20.30
N ASP A 217 40.40 58.76 18.99
CA ASP A 217 40.84 59.98 18.30
C ASP A 217 40.07 61.22 18.79
N ILE A 218 38.77 61.12 19.04
CA ILE A 218 37.96 62.23 19.60
C ILE A 218 38.37 62.52 21.05
N GLY A 219 38.65 61.49 21.85
CA GLY A 219 39.09 61.65 23.24
C GLY A 219 40.47 62.31 23.37
N THR A 220 41.30 62.23 22.32
CA THR A 220 42.61 62.89 22.24
C THR A 220 42.56 64.25 21.53
N ALA A 221 41.45 64.59 20.88
CA ALA A 221 41.26 65.90 20.28
C ALA A 221 41.17 66.97 21.38
N GLU A 222 42.21 67.80 21.46
CA GLU A 222 42.31 68.94 22.38
C GLU A 222 41.12 69.88 22.14
N ILE A 223 40.24 70.01 23.14
CA ILE A 223 39.11 70.94 23.07
C ILE A 223 39.70 72.35 23.10
N ILE A 224 39.81 72.96 21.92
CA ILE A 224 40.15 74.37 21.79
C ILE A 224 38.90 75.14 22.23
N ASP A 225 38.90 75.60 23.47
CA ASP A 225 37.88 76.50 23.98
C ASP A 225 37.82 77.74 23.08
N TYR A 226 36.75 77.84 22.28
CA TYR A 226 36.47 79.03 21.49
C TYR A 226 36.14 80.16 22.45
N ARG A 227 37.13 81.04 22.68
CA ARG A 227 36.92 82.30 23.39
C ARG A 227 35.82 83.08 22.64
N PRO A 228 34.66 83.35 23.25
CA PRO A 228 33.60 84.07 22.56
C PRO A 228 34.13 85.44 22.16
N ALA A 229 34.01 85.76 20.87
CA ALA A 229 34.39 87.05 20.34
C ALA A 229 33.64 88.14 21.11
N ALA A 230 34.39 89.05 21.73
CA ALA A 230 33.84 90.18 22.45
C ALA A 230 32.84 90.91 21.54
N ALA A 231 31.57 90.97 21.98
CA ALA A 231 30.54 91.74 21.31
C ALA A 231 31.03 93.19 21.20
N SER A 232 31.40 93.61 19.99
CA SER A 232 31.68 94.99 19.65
C SER A 232 30.37 95.77 19.74
N HIS A 233 30.14 96.38 20.91
CA HIS A 233 29.17 97.45 21.08
C HIS A 233 29.55 98.62 20.15
N HIS A 234 28.93 98.66 18.97
CA HIS A 234 28.80 99.88 18.21
C HIS A 234 27.86 100.82 18.98
N GLN A 235 28.44 101.77 19.71
CA GLN A 235 27.72 102.97 20.15
C GLN A 235 27.49 103.86 18.93
N GLU A 236 26.26 103.85 18.43
CA GLU A 236 25.76 104.79 17.44
C GLU A 236 25.46 106.12 18.16
N LYS A 237 26.32 107.12 17.93
CA LYS A 237 26.04 108.53 18.27
C LYS A 237 25.11 109.10 17.20
N ALA A 238 23.93 109.55 17.59
CA ALA A 238 23.14 110.50 16.81
C ALA A 238 22.59 111.58 17.73
N ALA A 239 22.73 112.82 17.26
CA ALA A 239 22.37 114.08 17.88
C ALA A 239 20.86 114.36 17.80
#